data_AF-A0AAQ2EPS4-F1
#
_entry.id   AF-A0AAQ2EPS4-F1
#
_cell.length_a   1.000
_cell.length_b   1.000
_cell.length_c   1.000
_cell.angle_alpha   90.00
_cell.angle_beta   90.00
_cell.angle_gamma   90.00
#
_symmetry.space_group_name_H-M   'P 1'
#
loop_
_entity.id
_entity.type
_entity.pdbx_description
1 polymer ?
#
loop_
_entity_poly.entity_id
_entity_poly.type
_entity_poly.pdbx_seq_one_letter_code
_entity_poly.pdbx_strand_id
1 'polypeptide(L)' 'MLSITGLSKTYDNGVHALQGVDLSIGKGMFGLLGPN' A
#
# COMPACT_ATOMS: atom_id res chain seq x y z
N MET A 1 -1.41 -10.06 -12.41
CA MET A 1 -0.32 -9.95 -11.43
C MET A 1 -0.13 -8.47 -11.19
N LEU A 2 -0.45 -8.01 -9.99
CA LEU A 2 -0.24 -6.63 -9.58
C LEU A 2 1.10 -6.54 -8.87
N SER A 3 1.89 -5.52 -9.20
CA SER A 3 3.15 -5.22 -8.51
C SER A 3 3.23 -3.71 -8.27
N ILE A 4 3.43 -3.36 -7.01
CA ILE A 4 3.66 -2.00 -6.51
C ILE A 4 5.00 -2.05 -5.79
N THR A 5 5.84 -1.04 -6.02
CA THR A 5 7.11 -0.90 -5.32
C THR A 5 7.29 0.53 -4.82
N GLY A 6 7.80 0.69 -3.61
CA GLY A 6 8.13 1.96 -2.99
C GLY A 6 6.97 2.95 -2.89
N LEU A 7 5.72 2.49 -2.81
CA LEU A 7 4.57 3.39 -2.81
C LEU A 7 4.57 4.23 -1.53
N SER A 8 4.73 5.53 -1.70
CA SER A 8 4.64 6.49 -0.63
C SER A 8 3.54 7.51 -0.92
N LYS A 9 2.81 7.87 0.13
CA LYS A 9 1.82 8.93 0.09
C LYS A 9 1.87 9.71 1.39
N THR A 10 2.16 10.99 1.25
CA THR A 10 1.96 11.98 2.30
C THR A 10 0.82 12.90 1.87
N TYR A 11 -0.08 13.19 2.79
CA TYR A 11 -1.10 14.22 2.61
C TYR A 11 -0.52 15.60 2.88
N ASP A 12 -1.20 16.66 2.42
CA ASP A 12 -0.71 18.04 2.55
C ASP A 12 -0.57 18.49 4.02
N ASN A 13 -1.29 17.84 4.94
CA ASN A 13 -1.16 18.04 6.37
C ASN A 13 0.03 17.31 7.01
N GLY A 14 0.91 16.68 6.21
CA GLY A 14 2.09 15.96 6.67
C GLY A 14 1.84 14.52 7.13
N VAL A 15 0.60 14.03 7.12
CA VAL A 15 0.31 12.64 7.49
C VAL A 15 0.84 11.69 6.42
N HIS A 16 1.73 10.78 6.83
CA HIS A 16 2.26 9.72 5.98
C HIS A 16 1.31 8.52 5.92
N ALA A 17 0.41 8.54 4.95
CA ALA A 17 -0.56 7.45 4.72
C ALA A 17 0.12 6.16 4.26
N LEU A 18 1.14 6.26 3.41
CA LEU A 18 1.91 5.12 2.91
C LEU A 18 3.41 5.45 2.97
N GLN A 19 4.20 4.54 3.50
CA GLN A 19 5.63 4.74 3.78
C GLN A 19 6.48 3.70 3.04
N GLY A 20 6.62 3.84 1.72
CA GLY A 20 7.47 2.97 0.91
C GLY A 20 6.95 1.53 0.82
N VAL A 21 5.66 1.37 0.53
CA VAL A 21 4.98 0.06 0.50
C VAL A 21 5.30 -0.70 -0.79
N ASP A 22 5.78 -1.93 -0.64
CA ASP A 22 5.91 -2.92 -1.69
C ASP A 22 4.75 -3.93 -1.61
N LEU A 23 4.08 -4.20 -2.72
CA LEU A 23 2.95 -5.15 -2.79
C LEU A 23 2.99 -5.96 -4.08
N SER A 24 2.98 -7.29 -3.95
CA SER A 24 2.88 -8.22 -5.07
C SER A 24 1.66 -9.13 -4.89
N ILE A 25 0.69 -9.06 -5.80
CA ILE A 25 -0.54 -9.87 -5.75
C ILE A 25 -0.66 -10.71 -7.02
N GLY A 26 -0.74 -12.04 -6.81
CA GLY A 26 -0.97 -13.04 -7.85
C GLY A 26 -2.41 -13.09 -8.36
N LYS A 27 -2.76 -14.13 -9.11
CA LYS A 27 -4.16 -14.38 -9.49
C LYS A 27 -4.91 -14.98 -8.29
N GLY A 28 -6.17 -14.57 -8.09
CA GLY A 28 -6.99 -14.99 -6.96
C GLY A 28 -7.51 -13.81 -6.15
N MET A 29 -7.99 -14.08 -4.94
CA MET A 29 -8.49 -13.06 -4.01
C MET A 29 -7.45 -12.76 -2.93
N PHE A 30 -7.33 -11.49 -2.54
CA PHE A 30 -6.43 -11.03 -1.48
C PHE A 30 -7.16 -10.00 -0.60
N GLY A 31 -6.94 -10.07 0.71
CA GLY A 31 -7.53 -9.16 1.69
C GLY A 31 -6.44 -8.37 2.41
N LEU A 32 -6.59 -7.05 2.45
CA LEU A 32 -5.78 -6.16 3.27
C LEU A 32 -6.50 -5.92 4.59
N LEU A 33 -5.82 -6.20 5.69
CA LEU A 33 -6.36 -6.05 7.05
C LEU A 33 -5.43 -5.16 7.87
N GLY A 34 -5.99 -4.49 8.86
CA GLY A 34 -5.27 -3.62 9.77
C GLY A 34 -6.22 -2.90 10.71
N PRO A 35 -5.69 -2.22 11.74
CA PRO A 35 -6.46 -1.28 12.53
C PRO A 35 -6.95 -0.10 11.68
N ASN A 36 -7.95 0.61 12.21
CA ASN A 36 -8.36 1.92 11.68
C ASN A 36 -7.31 3.00 11.99
#